data_AF-A0A8I1NCN0-F1
#
_entry.id   AF-A0A8I1NCN0-F1
#
_cell.length_a   1.000
_cell.length_b   1.000
_cell.length_c   1.000
_cell.angle_alpha   90.00
_cell.angle_beta   90.00
_cell.angle_gamma   90.00
#
_symmetry.space_group_name_H-M   'P 1'
#
loop_
_entity.id
_entity.type
_entity.pdbx_description
1 polymer ?
#
loop_
_entity_poly.entity_id
_entity_poly.type
_entity_poly.pdbx_seq_one_letter_code
_entity_poly.pdbx_strand_id
1 'polypeptide(L)'
;MAGRQGDRCDWCGVELTEEMGYRLLWPDKSLGTAFCRLEHVVPFLMQKDQWHIWKDVKVPADASPVSTATGNEVGENALYLVHHRGEHRIPDTFEGKQDLLEWAKAGGHFAP
;
A
#
# COMPACT_ATOMS: atom_id res chain seq x y z
N MET A 1 -16.67 20.04 0.45
CA MET A 1 -15.24 19.69 0.34
C MET A 1 -15.19 18.20 0.09
N ALA A 2 -14.90 17.76 -1.14
CA ALA A 2 -14.67 16.32 -1.37
C ALA A 2 -13.35 15.97 -0.67
N GLY A 3 -13.38 15.06 0.29
CA GLY A 3 -12.15 14.57 0.95
C GLY A 3 -11.19 13.99 -0.09
N ARG A 4 -9.88 14.21 0.09
CA ARG A 4 -8.89 13.60 -0.80
C ARG A 4 -8.86 12.11 -0.45
N GLN A 5 -8.92 11.22 -1.44
CA GLN A 5 -8.81 9.78 -1.19
C GLN A 5 -7.52 9.50 -0.40
N GLY A 6 -7.65 8.84 0.75
CA GLY A 6 -6.51 8.54 1.63
C GLY A 6 -6.08 9.64 2.57
N ASP A 7 -6.96 10.60 2.86
CA ASP A 7 -6.80 11.59 3.94
C ASP A 7 -7.16 11.04 5.34
N ARG A 8 -7.63 9.79 5.43
CA ARG A 8 -7.91 9.11 6.70
C ARG A 8 -7.47 7.66 6.64
N CYS A 9 -7.02 7.14 7.77
CA CYS A 9 -6.77 5.72 7.95
C CYS A 9 -8.08 4.96 7.92
N ASP A 10 -8.18 3.99 7.02
CA ASP A 10 -9.39 3.19 6.82
C ASP A 10 -9.61 2.13 7.91
N TRP A 11 -8.59 1.87 8.71
CA TRP A 11 -8.66 0.95 9.84
C TRP A 11 -9.14 1.62 11.13
N CYS A 12 -8.54 2.76 11.51
CA CYS A 12 -8.81 3.42 12.80
C CYS A 12 -9.39 4.83 12.69
N GLY A 13 -9.55 5.36 11.48
CA GLY A 13 -10.18 6.66 11.21
C GLY A 13 -9.29 7.89 11.46
N VAL A 14 -8.03 7.73 11.87
CA VAL A 14 -7.08 8.84 12.10
C VAL A 14 -6.83 9.63 10.80
N GLU A 15 -6.79 10.96 10.87
CA GLU A 15 -6.47 11.80 9.73
C GLU A 15 -5.01 11.65 9.29
N LEU A 16 -4.78 11.71 7.98
CA LEU A 16 -3.50 11.56 7.32
C LEU A 16 -3.23 12.76 6.43
N THR A 17 -2.03 13.31 6.54
CA THR A 17 -1.48 14.20 5.52
C THR A 17 -0.88 13.37 4.38
N GLU A 18 -0.52 14.02 3.27
CA GLU A 18 0.11 13.35 2.13
C GLU A 18 1.40 12.62 2.51
N GLU A 19 2.15 13.15 3.48
CA GLU A 19 3.43 12.61 3.94
C GLU A 19 3.29 11.60 5.10
N MET A 20 2.07 11.30 5.55
CA MET A 20 1.83 10.42 6.69
C MET A 20 1.23 9.08 6.28
N GLY A 21 1.71 8.01 6.90
CA GLY A 21 1.12 6.68 6.76
C GLY A 21 1.40 6.04 5.39
N TYR A 22 0.54 5.10 5.04
CA TYR A 22 0.70 4.16 3.93
C TYR A 22 -0.55 4.20 3.06
N ARG A 23 -0.37 4.20 1.74
CA ARG A 23 -1.44 4.06 0.75
C ARG A 23 -1.21 2.77 -0.01
N LEU A 24 -2.08 1.81 0.22
CA LEU A 24 -2.06 0.54 -0.49
C LEU A 24 -2.94 0.66 -1.73
N LEU A 25 -2.33 0.37 -2.88
CA LEU A 25 -2.90 0.58 -4.20
C LEU A 25 -2.95 -0.75 -4.94
N TRP A 26 -4.10 -1.05 -5.55
CA TRP A 26 -4.31 -2.20 -6.44
C TRP A 26 -4.87 -1.73 -7.78
N PRO A 27 -4.01 -1.24 -8.69
CA PRO A 27 -4.43 -0.62 -9.95
C PRO A 27 -5.28 -1.54 -10.83
N ASP A 28 -4.95 -2.83 -10.93
CA ASP A 28 -5.71 -3.80 -11.74
C ASP A 28 -7.16 -3.98 -11.31
N LYS A 29 -7.46 -3.71 -10.04
CA LYS A 29 -8.82 -3.72 -9.51
C LYS A 29 -9.40 -2.31 -9.39
N SER A 30 -8.61 -1.28 -9.68
CA SER A 30 -8.93 0.13 -9.44
C SER A 30 -9.33 0.38 -7.98
N LEU A 31 -8.59 -0.22 -7.04
CA LEU A 31 -8.87 -0.15 -5.60
C LEU A 31 -7.70 0.49 -4.83
N GLY A 32 -8.03 1.22 -3.77
CA GLY A 32 -7.03 1.76 -2.84
C GLY A 32 -7.56 1.90 -1.42
N THR A 33 -6.64 1.97 -0.46
CA THR A 33 -6.90 2.15 0.98
C THR A 33 -5.68 2.77 1.70
N ALA A 34 -5.91 3.46 2.82
CA ALA A 34 -4.91 4.14 3.63
C ALA A 34 -4.81 3.55 5.04
N PHE A 35 -3.58 3.57 5.56
CA PHE A 35 -3.26 3.18 6.91
C PHE A 35 -2.34 4.19 7.57
N CYS A 36 -2.63 4.57 8.81
CA CYS A 36 -1.72 5.44 9.56
C CYS A 36 -0.43 4.75 10.00
N ARG A 37 -0.43 3.41 10.03
CA ARG A 37 0.66 2.57 10.53
C ARG A 37 0.72 1.26 9.74
N LEU A 38 1.92 0.68 9.64
CA LEU A 38 2.12 -0.59 8.94
C LEU A 38 1.35 -1.73 9.61
N GLU A 39 1.24 -1.70 10.93
CA GLU A 39 0.54 -2.70 11.73
C GLU A 39 -0.96 -2.75 11.45
N HIS A 40 -1.55 -1.73 10.83
CA HIS A 40 -2.94 -1.77 10.37
C HIS A 40 -3.09 -2.44 9.01
N VAL A 41 -2.03 -2.50 8.22
CA VAL A 41 -2.00 -3.19 6.92
C VAL A 41 -2.13 -4.70 7.12
N VAL A 42 -1.43 -5.26 8.12
CA VAL A 42 -1.40 -6.70 8.43
C VAL A 42 -2.81 -7.29 8.68
N PRO A 43 -3.59 -6.82 9.67
CA PRO A 43 -4.93 -7.37 9.91
C PRO A 43 -5.88 -7.10 8.73
N PHE A 44 -5.71 -5.99 8.01
CA PHE A 44 -6.51 -5.69 6.82
C PHE A 44 -6.31 -6.72 5.71
N LEU A 45 -5.06 -7.10 5.42
CA LEU A 45 -4.74 -8.14 4.43
C LEU A 45 -5.26 -9.52 4.83
N MET A 46 -5.33 -9.80 6.13
CA MET A 46 -5.86 -11.06 6.66
C MET A 46 -7.39 -11.13 6.62
N GLN A 47 -8.08 -9.98 6.68
CA GLN A 47 -9.53 -9.92 6.62
C GLN A 47 -10.00 -9.91 5.15
N LYS A 48 -10.68 -10.99 4.76
CA LYS A 48 -11.15 -11.29 3.39
C LYS A 48 -11.69 -10.07 2.62
N ASP A 49 -11.09 -9.83 1.45
CA ASP A 49 -11.56 -9.23 0.19
C ASP A 49 -12.52 -8.03 0.14
N GLN A 50 -12.87 -7.39 1.25
CA GLN A 50 -13.66 -6.15 1.23
C GLN A 50 -12.77 -4.92 1.07
N TRP A 51 -11.94 -4.94 0.03
CA TRP A 51 -11.16 -3.80 -0.40
C TRP A 51 -12.06 -2.83 -1.17
N HIS A 52 -12.85 -2.00 -0.48
CA HIS A 52 -13.71 -1.05 -1.20
C HIS A 52 -13.70 0.31 -0.54
N ILE A 53 -12.66 1.09 -0.82
CA ILE A 53 -12.55 2.42 -0.23
C ILE A 53 -12.30 3.47 -1.33
N TRP A 54 -11.30 3.32 -2.19
CA TRP A 54 -11.05 4.28 -3.29
C TRP A 54 -11.17 3.66 -4.69
N LYS A 55 -11.38 4.52 -5.69
CA LYS A 55 -11.50 4.20 -7.11
C LYS A 55 -10.52 5.02 -7.94
N ASP A 56 -10.28 4.58 -9.17
CA ASP A 56 -9.42 5.23 -10.18
C ASP A 56 -7.94 5.26 -9.77
N VAL A 57 -7.53 4.23 -9.05
CA VAL A 57 -6.15 4.02 -8.61
C VAL A 57 -5.27 3.63 -9.79
N LYS A 58 -4.11 4.27 -9.89
CA LYS A 58 -3.11 4.05 -10.94
C LYS A 58 -1.81 3.53 -10.36
N VAL A 59 -1.02 2.87 -11.19
CA VAL A 59 0.37 2.51 -10.87
C VAL A 59 1.16 3.80 -10.55
N PRO A 60 1.90 3.86 -9.44
CA PRO A 60 2.80 4.98 -9.17
C PRO A 60 3.84 5.13 -10.29
N ALA A 61 4.07 6.35 -10.77
CA ALA A 61 4.98 6.60 -11.90
C ALA A 61 6.45 6.21 -11.62
N ASP A 62 6.82 6.16 -10.35
CA ASP A 62 8.13 5.86 -9.79
C ASP A 62 8.20 4.45 -9.17
N ALA A 63 7.17 3.60 -9.38
CA ALA A 63 7.18 2.23 -8.87
C ALA A 63 8.26 1.38 -9.55
N SER A 64 8.96 0.59 -8.75
CA SER A 64 9.90 -0.42 -9.24
C SER A 64 9.16 -1.52 -10.03
N PRO A 65 9.72 -2.04 -11.14
CA PRO A 65 9.17 -3.21 -11.83
C PRO A 65 9.48 -4.53 -11.10
N VAL A 66 10.28 -4.49 -10.03
CA VAL A 66 10.60 -5.65 -9.19
C VAL A 66 10.01 -5.51 -7.79
N SER A 67 9.59 -6.62 -7.19
CA SER A 67 9.03 -6.67 -5.84
C SER A 67 10.10 -6.30 -4.80
N THR A 68 9.73 -5.41 -3.89
CA THR A 68 10.54 -5.05 -2.72
C THR A 68 10.81 -6.29 -1.86
N ALA A 69 9.84 -7.20 -1.73
CA ALA A 69 9.93 -8.34 -0.83
C ALA A 69 10.84 -9.46 -1.37
N THR A 70 10.84 -9.70 -2.68
CA THR A 70 11.47 -10.89 -3.30
C THR A 70 12.58 -10.55 -4.30
N GLY A 71 12.58 -9.34 -4.88
CA GLY A 71 13.47 -8.95 -5.99
C GLY A 71 13.06 -9.48 -7.36
N ASN A 72 11.96 -10.22 -7.49
CA ASN A 72 11.45 -10.73 -8.77
C ASN A 72 10.68 -9.65 -9.53
N GLU A 73 10.64 -9.75 -10.86
CA GLU A 73 9.74 -8.92 -11.68
C GLU A 73 8.28 -9.15 -11.29
N VAL A 74 7.51 -8.07 -11.15
CA VAL A 74 6.08 -8.16 -10.88
C VAL A 74 5.28 -8.22 -12.18
N GLY A 75 4.23 -9.04 -12.16
CA GLY A 75 3.31 -9.19 -13.28
C GLY A 75 1.99 -8.44 -13.08
N GLU A 76 0.98 -8.90 -13.80
CA GLU A 76 -0.41 -8.49 -13.60
C GLU A 76 -0.85 -8.83 -12.16
N ASN A 77 -1.59 -7.93 -11.52
CA ASN A 77 -2.06 -7.92 -10.14
C ASN A 77 -1.07 -7.42 -9.07
N ALA A 78 0.00 -6.75 -9.47
CA ALA A 78 0.92 -6.10 -8.53
C ALA A 78 0.19 -5.15 -7.56
N LEU A 79 0.68 -5.14 -6.32
CA LEU A 79 0.26 -4.19 -5.28
C LEU A 79 1.37 -3.18 -5.04
N TYR A 80 0.98 -1.96 -4.69
CA TYR A 80 1.92 -0.89 -4.37
C TYR A 80 1.58 -0.32 -3.00
N LEU A 81 2.58 -0.22 -2.11
CA LEU A 81 2.45 0.43 -0.82
C LEU A 81 3.26 1.72 -0.84
N VAL A 82 2.56 2.84 -0.99
CA VAL A 82 3.18 4.17 -1.04
C VAL A 82 3.24 4.75 0.36
N HIS A 83 4.43 5.11 0.82
CA HIS A 83 4.60 5.82 2.09
C HIS A 83 5.70 6.88 1.96
N HIS A 84 5.91 7.65 3.03
CA HIS A 84 6.98 8.65 3.08
C HIS A 84 7.97 8.35 4.20
N ARG A 85 9.24 8.72 3.98
CA ARG A 85 10.30 8.74 4.99
C ARG A 85 10.96 10.12 4.97
N GLY A 86 10.47 11.03 5.82
CA GLY A 86 10.76 12.45 5.67
C GLY A 86 10.13 12.95 4.36
N GLU A 87 10.90 13.69 3.57
CA GLU A 87 10.44 14.24 2.28
C GLU A 87 10.43 13.19 1.15
N HIS A 88 10.99 12.00 1.39
CA HIS A 88 11.11 10.97 0.37
C HIS A 88 9.84 10.13 0.29
N ARG A 89 9.13 10.22 -0.85
CA ARG A 89 8.06 9.30 -1.23
C ARG A 89 8.67 7.97 -1.70
N ILE A 90 8.17 6.86 -1.15
CA ILE A 90 8.65 5.51 -1.39
C ILE A 90 7.47 4.66 -1.89
N PRO A 91 7.49 4.22 -3.15
CA PRO A 91 6.52 3.27 -3.68
C PRO A 91 7.08 1.83 -3.61
N ASP A 92 6.79 1.11 -2.53
CA ASP A 92 7.15 -0.32 -2.47
C ASP A 92 6.24 -1.13 -3.38
N THR A 93 6.85 -2.02 -4.18
CA THR A 93 6.15 -2.86 -5.16
C THR A 93 6.07 -4.30 -4.64
N PHE A 94 4.96 -4.99 -4.89
CA PHE A 94 4.69 -6.33 -4.41
C PHE A 94 4.03 -7.19 -5.49
N GLU A 95 4.39 -8.48 -5.56
CA GLU A 95 3.81 -9.45 -6.50
C GLU A 95 2.32 -9.69 -6.21
N GLY A 96 1.89 -9.54 -4.94
CA GLY A 96 0.48 -9.66 -4.58
C GLY A 96 0.21 -9.51 -3.09
N LYS A 97 -0.96 -9.95 -2.62
CA LYS A 97 -1.33 -9.79 -1.20
C LYS A 97 -0.41 -10.56 -0.26
N GLN A 98 0.04 -11.74 -0.68
CA GLN A 98 0.77 -12.66 0.19
C GLN A 98 2.20 -12.18 0.47
N ASP A 99 2.94 -11.69 -0.53
CA ASP A 99 4.30 -11.17 -0.29
C ASP A 99 4.25 -9.88 0.52
N LEU A 100 3.30 -8.99 0.22
CA LEU A 100 3.05 -7.76 0.98
C LEU A 100 2.71 -8.07 2.44
N LEU A 101 1.87 -9.08 2.69
CA LEU A 101 1.52 -9.50 4.05
C LEU A 101 2.73 -9.98 4.84
N GLU A 102 3.57 -10.84 4.26
CA GLU A 102 4.76 -11.35 4.94
C GLU A 102 5.78 -10.24 5.19
N TRP A 103 5.99 -9.34 4.21
CA TRP A 103 6.84 -8.16 4.38
C TRP A 103 6.32 -7.21 5.48
N ALA A 104 5.01 -6.97 5.52
CA ALA A 104 4.40 -6.10 6.53
C ALA A 104 4.52 -6.73 7.94
N LYS A 105 4.32 -8.05 8.08
CA LYS A 105 4.53 -8.78 9.34
C LYS A 105 5.98 -8.71 9.82
N ALA A 106 6.93 -8.67 8.88
CA ALA A 106 8.35 -8.51 9.18
C ALA A 106 8.71 -7.07 9.61
N GLY A 107 7.74 -6.15 9.69
CA GLY A 107 7.96 -4.76 10.11
C GLY A 107 8.35 -3.83 8.97
N GLY A 108 8.11 -4.22 7.72
CA GLY A 108 8.51 -3.42 6.56
C GLY A 108 9.96 -3.65 6.17
N HIS A 109 10.43 -4.87 6.44
CA HIS A 109 11.79 -5.31 6.22
C HIS A 109 11.77 -6.51 5.27
N PHE A 110 12.34 -6.34 4.07
CA PHE A 110 13.05 -7.28 3.17
C PHE A 110 13.07 -6.63 1.76
N ALA A 111 14.09 -6.81 0.89
CA ALA A 111 15.25 -7.73 0.88
C ALA A 111 16.65 -7.06 1.11
N PRO A 112 17.74 -7.86 1.33
CA PRO A 112 19.13 -7.43 1.12
C PRO A 112 19.47 -7.14 -0.35
#